data_AF-K2F678-F1
#
_entry.id   AF-K2F678-F1
#
_cell.length_a   1.000
_cell.length_b   1.000
_cell.length_c   1.000
_cell.angle_alpha   90.00
_cell.angle_beta   90.00
_cell.angle_gamma   90.00
#
_symmetry.space_group_name_H-M   'P 1'
#
loop_
_entity.id
_entity.type
_entity.pdbx_description
1 polymer ?
#
loop_
_entity_poly.entity_id
_entity_poly.type
_entity_poly.pdbx_seq_one_letter_code
_entity_poly.pdbx_strand_id
1 'polypeptide(L)'
;MKQTTFAYLFNSEGQILLCMKKRWFWVGKWNWPGGKVDQNETTRQWAKRELQEETWINIPEEKLEFKGLLHFFYDWKPDWDQDTNVFIYKWYDWEFCETEEMLPKWYDIKDIPYDNMWIDDKIWLPVLINEEDFEFTFKFWEDWKIKEYQRHK
;
A
#
# COMPACT_ATOMS: atom_id res chain seq x y z
N MET A 1 -7.79 -14.52 8.83
CA MET A 1 -6.95 -13.31 8.67
C MET A 1 -7.72 -12.30 7.84
N LYS A 2 -7.67 -11.02 8.18
CA LYS A 2 -8.28 -9.98 7.34
C LYS A 2 -7.54 -9.89 6.02
N GLN A 3 -8.23 -9.50 4.96
CA GLN A 3 -7.59 -9.19 3.68
C GLN A 3 -7.60 -7.68 3.50
N THR A 4 -6.54 -7.17 2.87
CA THR A 4 -6.37 -5.76 2.48
C THR A 4 -5.57 -5.68 1.18
N THR A 5 -5.54 -4.50 0.59
CA THR A 5 -4.83 -4.26 -0.67
C THR A 5 -4.05 -2.96 -0.59
N PHE A 6 -2.93 -2.90 -1.31
CA PHE A 6 -2.27 -1.66 -1.67
C PHE A 6 -2.09 -1.61 -3.19
N ALA A 7 -2.34 -0.44 -3.79
CA ALA A 7 -2.12 -0.23 -5.21
C ALA A 7 -1.13 0.91 -5.45
N TYR A 8 0.03 0.55 -6.00
CA TYR A 8 1.14 1.43 -6.25
C TYR A 8 1.15 1.92 -7.69
N LEU A 9 1.35 3.22 -7.89
CA LEU A 9 1.35 3.86 -9.20
C LEU A 9 2.69 4.50 -9.50
N PHE A 10 3.17 4.26 -10.71
CA PHE A 10 4.40 4.85 -11.25
C PHE A 10 4.09 5.66 -12.50
N ASN A 11 4.61 6.88 -12.60
CA ASN A 11 4.46 7.73 -13.80
C ASN A 11 5.63 7.53 -14.78
N SER A 12 5.56 8.20 -15.93
CA SER A 12 6.61 8.14 -16.95
C SER A 12 7.95 8.76 -16.54
N GLU A 13 7.97 9.59 -15.51
CA GLU A 13 9.17 10.20 -14.93
C GLU A 13 9.88 9.27 -13.91
N GLY A 14 9.32 8.08 -13.66
CA GLY A 14 9.85 7.14 -12.67
C GLY A 14 9.53 7.53 -11.22
N GLN A 15 8.55 8.40 -11.02
CA GLN A 15 8.06 8.78 -9.70
C GLN A 15 6.96 7.84 -9.23
N ILE A 16 6.69 7.91 -7.93
CA ILE A 16 5.78 7.02 -7.22
C ILE A 16 4.69 7.83 -6.48
N LEU A 17 3.41 7.46 -6.61
CA LEU A 17 2.27 8.25 -6.08
C LEU A 17 1.92 7.93 -4.62
N LEU A 18 2.47 8.64 -3.65
CA LEU A 18 2.07 8.43 -2.25
C LEU A 18 0.81 9.24 -1.91
N CYS A 19 -0.03 8.67 -1.05
CA CYS A 19 -1.23 9.29 -0.50
C CYS A 19 -1.07 9.49 1.01
N MET A 20 -1.07 10.76 1.44
CA MET A 20 -1.08 11.07 2.87
C MET A 20 -2.49 10.95 3.41
N LYS A 21 -2.65 10.17 4.46
CA LYS A 21 -3.94 9.97 5.11
C LYS A 21 -4.35 11.18 5.94
N LYS A 22 -5.57 11.67 5.73
CA LYS A 22 -6.15 12.85 6.39
C LYS A 22 -7.13 12.51 7.51
N ARG A 23 -7.65 11.28 7.55
CA ARG A 23 -8.64 10.81 8.56
C ARG A 23 -8.27 9.48 9.19
N TRP A 24 -8.90 9.18 10.32
CA TRP A 24 -8.87 7.87 11.00
C TRP A 24 -7.48 7.45 11.51
N PHE A 25 -7.22 6.15 11.48
CA PHE A 25 -5.94 5.58 11.90
C PHE A 25 -4.86 5.96 10.89
N TRP A 26 -3.72 6.49 11.39
CA TRP A 26 -2.55 6.96 10.62
C TRP A 26 -2.64 8.33 9.93
N VAL A 27 -3.43 9.25 10.48
CA VAL A 27 -3.40 10.66 10.03
C VAL A 27 -1.97 11.18 9.98
N GLY A 28 -1.60 11.77 8.84
CA GLY A 28 -0.29 12.39 8.59
C GLY A 28 0.80 11.40 8.14
N LYS A 29 0.53 10.10 8.06
CA LYS A 29 1.44 9.14 7.42
C LYS A 29 1.15 9.03 5.93
N TRP A 30 2.21 8.89 5.15
CA TRP A 30 2.16 8.58 3.72
C TRP A 30 2.06 7.07 3.54
N ASN A 31 1.13 6.64 2.71
CA ASN A 31 1.02 5.27 2.27
C ASN A 31 0.33 5.28 0.89
N TRP A 32 -0.37 4.21 0.55
CA TRP A 32 -1.07 4.01 -0.71
C TRP A 32 -2.55 3.91 -0.51
N PRO A 33 -3.33 4.13 -1.58
CA PRO A 33 -4.72 3.82 -1.55
C PRO A 33 -4.93 2.34 -1.25
N GLY A 34 -5.81 2.06 -0.30
CA GLY A 34 -5.92 0.72 0.25
C GLY A 34 -6.81 0.62 1.49
N GLY A 35 -7.62 -0.42 1.50
CA GLY A 35 -8.67 -0.58 2.49
C GLY A 35 -8.96 -2.02 2.87
N LYS A 36 -10.02 -2.18 3.66
CA LYS A 36 -10.52 -3.49 4.06
C LYS A 36 -11.38 -4.08 2.96
N VAL A 37 -11.26 -5.39 2.87
CA VAL A 37 -11.95 -6.25 1.93
C VAL A 37 -13.43 -6.47 2.30
N ASP A 38 -14.35 -6.32 1.32
CA ASP A 38 -15.76 -6.78 1.38
C ASP A 38 -15.83 -8.30 1.15
N GLN A 39 -16.97 -8.99 1.21
CA GLN A 39 -17.00 -10.46 1.04
C GLN A 39 -17.23 -10.92 -0.42
N ASN A 40 -17.57 -10.01 -1.33
CA ASN A 40 -18.09 -10.38 -2.66
C ASN A 40 -17.22 -9.97 -3.86
N GLU A 41 -16.03 -9.41 -3.66
CA GLU A 41 -15.15 -8.96 -4.75
C GLU A 41 -13.81 -9.71 -4.73
N THR A 42 -13.02 -9.60 -5.80
CA THR A 42 -11.63 -10.05 -5.80
C THR A 42 -10.70 -8.98 -5.24
N THR A 43 -9.49 -9.36 -4.83
CA THR A 43 -8.48 -8.38 -4.37
C THR A 43 -8.13 -7.33 -5.42
N ARG A 44 -8.16 -7.67 -6.72
CA ARG A 44 -7.97 -6.69 -7.80
C ARG A 44 -9.13 -5.72 -7.93
N GLN A 45 -10.36 -6.22 -7.83
CA GLN A 45 -11.58 -5.38 -7.85
C GLN A 45 -11.56 -4.37 -6.70
N TRP A 46 -11.14 -4.80 -5.50
CA TRP A 46 -10.96 -3.88 -4.37
C TRP A 46 -9.85 -2.86 -4.60
N ALA A 47 -8.68 -3.28 -5.05
CA ALA A 47 -7.60 -2.35 -5.33
C ALA A 47 -8.05 -1.25 -6.31
N LYS A 48 -8.82 -1.60 -7.34
CA LYS A 48 -9.44 -0.64 -8.26
C LYS A 48 -10.46 0.27 -7.56
N ARG A 49 -11.37 -0.28 -6.75
CA ARG A 49 -12.40 0.49 -6.03
C ARG A 49 -11.78 1.50 -5.05
N GLU A 50 -10.83 1.07 -4.24
CA GLU A 50 -10.12 1.93 -3.26
C GLU A 50 -9.35 3.06 -3.97
N LEU A 51 -8.64 2.76 -5.07
CA LEU A 51 -8.00 3.78 -5.92
C LEU A 51 -9.02 4.83 -6.37
N GLN A 52 -10.18 4.39 -6.84
CA GLN A 52 -11.22 5.30 -7.30
C GLN A 52 -11.81 6.15 -6.16
N GLU A 53 -12.11 5.55 -5.01
CA GLU A 53 -12.71 6.26 -3.87
C GLU A 53 -11.74 7.25 -3.23
N GLU A 54 -10.48 6.87 -3.04
CA GLU A 54 -9.52 7.66 -2.28
C GLU A 54 -8.75 8.68 -3.14
N THR A 55 -8.67 8.47 -4.46
CA THR A 55 -7.85 9.32 -5.36
C THR A 55 -8.52 9.70 -6.68
N TRP A 56 -9.74 9.21 -6.95
CA TRP A 56 -10.46 9.35 -8.23
C TRP A 56 -9.78 8.69 -9.44
N ILE A 57 -8.78 7.85 -9.19
CA ILE A 57 -8.04 7.14 -10.22
C ILE A 57 -8.82 5.89 -10.64
N ASN A 58 -9.19 5.82 -11.92
CA ASN A 58 -9.89 4.67 -12.48
C ASN A 58 -8.96 3.88 -13.41
N ILE A 59 -8.40 2.78 -12.91
CA ILE A 59 -7.56 1.85 -13.66
C ILE A 59 -8.32 0.54 -13.82
N PRO A 60 -8.38 -0.05 -15.04
CA PRO A 60 -8.97 -1.37 -15.21
C PRO A 60 -8.26 -2.43 -14.36
N GLU A 61 -9.02 -3.31 -13.70
CA GLU A 61 -8.47 -4.26 -12.72
C GLU A 61 -7.49 -5.27 -13.34
N GLU A 62 -7.63 -5.55 -14.63
CA GLU A 62 -6.73 -6.40 -15.41
C GLU A 62 -5.37 -5.77 -15.67
N LYS A 63 -5.26 -4.44 -15.49
CA LYS A 63 -4.01 -3.69 -15.62
C LYS A 63 -3.25 -3.59 -14.30
N LEU A 64 -3.87 -3.91 -13.17
CA LEU A 64 -3.21 -3.99 -11.87
C LEU A 64 -2.39 -5.29 -11.81
N GLU A 65 -1.08 -5.15 -11.85
CA GLU A 65 -0.13 -6.26 -11.76
C GLU A 65 0.11 -6.61 -10.29
N PHE A 66 -0.09 -7.86 -9.91
CA PHE A 66 0.22 -8.33 -8.55
C PHE A 66 1.74 -8.46 -8.38
N LYS A 67 2.28 -7.92 -7.29
CA LYS A 67 3.72 -7.96 -6.97
C LYS A 67 4.07 -8.70 -5.70
N GLY A 68 3.16 -8.78 -4.73
CA GLY A 68 3.52 -9.48 -3.51
C GLY A 68 2.48 -9.49 -2.43
N LEU A 69 2.82 -10.23 -1.38
CA LEU A 69 1.97 -10.45 -0.22
C LEU A 69 2.72 -10.06 1.06
N LEU A 70 2.05 -9.28 1.91
CA LEU A 70 2.56 -8.89 3.22
C LEU A 70 1.65 -9.49 4.29
N HIS A 71 2.21 -10.32 5.15
CA HIS A 71 1.53 -10.88 6.31
C HIS A 71 1.88 -10.06 7.55
N PHE A 72 0.89 -9.40 8.14
CA PHE A 72 1.06 -8.59 9.34
C PHE A 72 0.40 -9.25 10.55
N PHE A 73 1.19 -9.53 11.58
CA PHE A 73 0.73 -10.16 12.83
C PHE A 73 0.93 -9.25 14.04
N TYR A 74 -0.06 -9.24 14.93
CA TYR A 74 -0.08 -8.41 16.13
C TYR A 74 -0.37 -9.27 17.37
N ASP A 75 0.67 -9.74 18.07
CA ASP A 75 0.53 -10.67 19.21
C ASP A 75 -0.46 -10.17 20.29
N TRP A 76 -0.55 -8.85 20.49
CA TRP A 76 -1.45 -8.21 21.47
C TRP A 76 -2.85 -7.91 20.92
N LYS A 77 -3.05 -8.01 19.61
CA LYS A 77 -4.34 -7.89 18.93
C LYS A 77 -4.45 -8.84 17.71
N PRO A 78 -4.56 -10.16 17.91
CA PRO A 78 -4.63 -11.12 16.79
C PRO A 78 -5.81 -10.88 15.84
N ASP A 79 -6.90 -10.28 16.31
CA ASP A 79 -8.03 -9.88 15.45
C ASP A 79 -7.65 -8.84 14.39
N TRP A 80 -6.49 -8.20 14.50
CA TRP A 80 -5.96 -7.23 13.54
C TRP A 80 -5.05 -7.87 12.50
N ASP A 81 -4.71 -9.16 12.65
CA ASP A 81 -3.88 -9.89 11.70
C ASP A 81 -4.47 -9.79 10.29
N GLN A 82 -3.63 -9.43 9.34
CA GLN A 82 -4.05 -9.12 7.98
C GLN A 82 -3.02 -9.56 6.94
N ASP A 83 -3.53 -10.04 5.80
CA ASP A 83 -2.78 -10.22 4.58
C ASP A 83 -3.03 -9.03 3.66
N THR A 84 -1.97 -8.44 3.13
CA THR A 84 -2.03 -7.28 2.24
C THR A 84 -1.50 -7.65 0.88
N ASN A 85 -2.37 -7.60 -0.13
CA ASN A 85 -2.03 -7.87 -1.52
C ASN A 85 -1.53 -6.58 -2.16
N VAL A 86 -0.29 -6.59 -2.65
CA VAL A 86 0.34 -5.42 -3.26
C VAL A 86 0.25 -5.53 -4.77
N PHE A 87 -0.34 -4.50 -5.38
CA PHE A 87 -0.47 -4.35 -6.83
C PHE A 87 0.31 -3.12 -7.31
N ILE A 88 0.73 -3.14 -8.57
CA ILE A 88 1.28 -1.97 -9.26
C ILE A 88 0.52 -1.66 -10.54
N TYR A 89 0.61 -0.41 -10.96
CA TYR A 89 0.36 0.01 -12.33
C TYR A 89 1.39 1.08 -12.73
N LYS A 90 1.89 0.98 -13.95
CA LYS A 90 2.93 1.85 -14.49
C LYS A 90 2.38 2.74 -15.58
N TRP A 91 3.09 3.84 -15.85
CA TRP A 91 2.76 4.82 -16.89
C TRP A 91 1.44 5.53 -16.59
N TYR A 92 1.20 5.85 -15.32
CA TYR A 92 0.08 6.69 -14.90
C TYR A 92 0.47 8.16 -14.94
N ASP A 93 0.15 8.83 -16.04
CA ASP A 93 0.43 10.25 -16.26
C ASP A 93 -0.86 11.10 -16.32
N TRP A 94 -1.94 10.58 -15.73
CA TRP A 94 -3.25 11.23 -15.72
C TRP A 94 -3.52 11.97 -14.41
N GLU A 95 -4.60 12.76 -14.39
CA GLU A 95 -5.02 13.55 -13.24
C GLU A 95 -5.55 12.70 -12.09
N PHE A 96 -5.19 13.11 -10.88
CA PHE A 96 -5.73 12.64 -9.61
C PHE A 96 -6.08 13.86 -8.76
N CYS A 97 -6.88 13.69 -7.72
CA CYS A 97 -7.23 14.80 -6.85
C CYS A 97 -7.23 14.44 -5.36
N GLU A 98 -7.03 15.46 -4.54
CA GLU A 98 -7.20 15.36 -3.10
C GLU A 98 -8.66 15.07 -2.75
N THR A 99 -8.85 14.14 -1.82
CA THR A 99 -10.16 13.79 -1.28
C THR A 99 -10.29 14.22 0.17
N GLU A 100 -11.44 13.98 0.78
CA GLU A 100 -11.61 14.19 2.22
C GLU A 100 -10.65 13.26 3.02
N GLU A 101 -10.29 12.11 2.46
CA GLU A 101 -9.54 11.06 3.14
C GLU A 101 -8.05 11.06 2.83
N MET A 102 -7.65 11.43 1.61
CA MET A 102 -6.27 11.32 1.14
C MET A 102 -5.78 12.57 0.40
N LEU A 103 -4.50 12.89 0.60
CA LEU A 103 -3.74 13.84 -0.20
C LEU A 103 -2.71 13.08 -1.05
N PRO A 104 -3.00 12.80 -2.34
CA PRO A 104 -2.06 12.18 -3.26
C PRO A 104 -0.96 13.15 -3.71
N LYS A 105 0.26 12.64 -3.87
CA LYS A 105 1.43 13.40 -4.34
C LYS A 105 2.47 12.48 -4.95
N TRP A 106 3.06 12.91 -6.07
CA TRP A 106 4.24 12.27 -6.64
C TRP A 106 5.49 12.48 -5.79
N TYR A 107 6.27 11.42 -5.64
CA TYR A 107 7.60 11.44 -5.04
C TYR A 107 8.62 10.85 -6.00
N ASP A 108 9.78 11.49 -6.11
CA ASP A 108 10.95 10.80 -6.65
C ASP A 108 11.30 9.63 -5.74
N ILE A 109 11.76 8.51 -6.31
CA ILE A 109 12.14 7.30 -5.54
C ILE A 109 13.15 7.59 -4.43
N LYS A 110 14.11 8.50 -4.69
CA LYS A 110 15.14 8.93 -3.74
C LYS A 110 14.60 9.80 -2.60
N ASP A 111 13.43 10.42 -2.79
CA ASP A 111 12.84 11.42 -1.88
C ASP A 111 11.61 10.86 -1.16
N ILE A 112 11.39 9.55 -1.21
CA ILE A 112 10.32 8.87 -0.47
C ILE A 112 10.47 9.20 1.04
N PRO A 113 9.42 9.74 1.69
CA PRO A 113 9.49 10.24 3.05
C PRO A 113 9.32 9.10 4.07
N TYR A 114 10.22 8.11 4.05
CA TYR A 114 10.10 6.89 4.85
C TYR A 114 9.91 7.11 6.36
N ASP A 115 10.41 8.22 6.92
CA ASP A 115 10.19 8.57 8.33
C ASP A 115 8.72 8.93 8.65
N ASN A 116 8.00 9.40 7.63
CA ASN A 116 6.57 9.67 7.67
C ASN A 116 5.74 8.53 7.06
N MET A 117 6.31 7.33 6.89
CA MET A 117 5.61 6.13 6.45
C MET A 117 5.52 5.11 7.60
N TRP A 118 5.02 3.91 7.31
CA TRP A 118 5.11 2.79 8.25
C TRP A 118 6.54 2.26 8.34
N ILE A 119 6.88 1.67 9.49
CA ILE A 119 8.26 1.23 9.75
C ILE A 119 8.68 0.07 8.84
N ASP A 120 7.75 -0.79 8.46
CA ASP A 120 7.97 -1.91 7.55
C ASP A 120 8.14 -1.48 6.09
N ASP A 121 7.55 -0.34 5.68
CA ASP A 121 7.69 0.19 4.32
C ASP A 121 9.17 0.39 3.94
N LYS A 122 10.03 0.74 4.90
CA LYS A 122 11.49 0.83 4.69
C LYS A 122 12.15 -0.48 4.23
N ILE A 123 11.50 -1.61 4.45
CA ILE A 123 12.02 -2.95 4.18
C ILE A 123 11.49 -3.48 2.86
N TRP A 124 10.17 -3.48 2.66
CA TRP A 124 9.55 -4.14 1.51
C TRP A 124 9.33 -3.21 0.31
N LEU A 125 9.15 -1.90 0.52
CA LEU A 125 8.93 -0.95 -0.58
C LEU A 125 10.14 -0.85 -1.53
N PRO A 126 11.42 -0.84 -1.07
CA PRO A 126 12.55 -0.90 -2.00
C PRO A 126 12.54 -2.13 -2.92
N VAL A 127 12.04 -3.28 -2.43
CA VAL A 127 11.90 -4.52 -3.22
C VAL A 127 10.82 -4.34 -4.29
N LEU A 128 9.69 -3.73 -3.94
CA LEU A 128 8.64 -3.37 -4.90
C LEU A 128 9.15 -2.39 -5.98
N ILE A 129 9.94 -1.39 -5.58
CA ILE A 129 10.51 -0.38 -6.49
C ILE A 129 11.49 -1.00 -7.48
N ASN A 130 12.23 -2.03 -7.06
CA ASN A 130 13.06 -2.84 -7.95
C ASN A 130 12.25 -3.84 -8.79
N GLU A 131 10.91 -3.79 -8.68
CA GLU A 131 9.94 -4.62 -9.38
C GLU A 131 10.08 -6.14 -9.14
N GLU A 132 10.72 -6.51 -8.05
CA GLU A 132 10.85 -7.89 -7.62
C GLU A 132 9.52 -8.38 -7.04
N ASP A 133 9.16 -9.63 -7.33
CA ASP A 133 8.08 -10.30 -6.62
C ASP A 133 8.53 -10.58 -5.17
N PHE A 134 7.62 -10.43 -4.22
CA PHE A 134 7.97 -10.64 -2.81
C PHE A 134 6.86 -11.25 -1.98
N GLU A 135 7.28 -11.83 -0.87
CA GLU A 135 6.40 -12.29 0.19
C GLU A 135 7.10 -12.04 1.52
N PHE A 136 6.47 -11.25 2.39
CA PHE A 136 7.03 -10.93 3.70
C PHE A 136 6.06 -11.29 4.82
N THR A 137 6.62 -11.70 5.95
CA THR A 137 5.93 -11.73 7.23
C THR A 137 6.55 -10.71 8.15
N PHE A 138 5.71 -9.92 8.82
CA PHE A 138 6.09 -8.98 9.86
C PHE A 138 5.29 -9.28 11.12
N LYS A 139 5.96 -9.28 12.27
CA LYS A 139 5.32 -9.21 13.58
C LYS A 139 5.73 -7.93 14.26
N PHE A 140 4.80 -7.34 14.99
CA PHE A 140 5.04 -6.08 15.68
C PHE A 140 5.05 -6.25 17.20
N TRP A 141 5.50 -5.22 17.89
CA TRP A 141 5.24 -4.95 19.31
C TRP A 141 4.09 -3.95 19.46
N GLU A 142 3.50 -3.85 20.65
CA GLU A 142 2.37 -2.94 20.93
C GLU A 142 2.68 -1.46 20.61
N ASP A 143 3.95 -1.08 20.60
CA ASP A 143 4.45 0.25 20.24
C ASP A 143 4.70 0.44 18.72
N TRP A 144 4.20 -0.47 17.87
CA TRP A 144 4.31 -0.45 16.41
C TRP A 144 5.72 -0.67 15.86
N LYS A 145 6.69 -1.05 16.70
CA LYS A 145 8.01 -1.46 16.23
C LYS A 145 7.97 -2.89 15.70
N ILE A 146 8.81 -3.16 14.70
CA ILE A 146 8.99 -4.51 14.17
C ILE A 146 9.66 -5.36 15.25
N LYS A 147 8.98 -6.44 15.65
CA LYS A 147 9.51 -7.47 16.52
C LYS A 147 10.40 -8.43 15.75
N GLU A 148 9.89 -8.92 14.63
CA GLU A 148 10.59 -9.79 13.70
C GLU A 148 10.00 -9.64 12.31
N TYR A 149 10.81 -9.92 11.29
CA TYR A 149 10.32 -10.04 9.92
C TYR A 149 11.08 -11.13 9.16
N GLN A 150 10.45 -11.67 8.13
CA GLN A 150 11.02 -12.69 7.26
C GLN A 150 10.60 -12.44 5.81
N ARG A 151 11.55 -12.49 4.88
CA ARG A 151 11.30 -12.57 3.43
C ARG A 151 11.24 -14.05 3.03
N HIS A 152 10.19 -14.46 2.33
CA HIS A 152 9.97 -15.86 1.91
C HIS A 152 10.38 -16.12 0.46
N LYS A 153 10.52 -15.07 -0.36
CA LYS A 153 10.96 -15.09 -1.76
C LYS A 153 11.75 -13.83 -2.06
#